data_AF-A0A062VDJ2-F1
#
_entry.id   AF-A0A062VDJ2-F1
#
_cell.length_a   1.000
_cell.length_b   1.000
_cell.length_c   1.000
_cell.angle_alpha   90.00
_cell.angle_beta   90.00
_cell.angle_gamma   90.00
#
_symmetry.space_group_name_H-M   'P 1'
#
loop_
_entity.id
_entity.type
_entity.pdbx_description
1 polymer ?
#
loop_
_entity_poly.entity_id
_entity_poly.type
_entity_poly.pdbx_seq_one_letter_code
_entity_poly.pdbx_strand_id
1 'polypeptide(L)'
;MARHWSHARQRRVVVKVHIARAGPAGNAAFARHLSYIHREGTDRDGHRGTLYDRDGEVSDATKFNERARDDRRQFRLIVSPEDSGQMKDLTAFTRALMEQAEKDLRQRLDWVAVNHH
;
A
#
# COMPACT_ATOMS: atom_id res chain seq x y z
N MET A 1 13.59 -8.86 42.68
CA MET A 1 13.18 -7.90 41.63
C MET A 1 13.48 -8.50 40.26
N ALA A 2 12.46 -8.94 39.53
CA ALA A 2 12.63 -9.50 38.19
C ALA A 2 12.46 -8.38 37.15
N ARG A 3 13.49 -8.15 36.32
CA ARG A 3 13.42 -7.23 35.19
C ARG A 3 12.36 -7.75 34.21
N HIS A 4 11.27 -6.99 34.07
CA HIS A 4 10.33 -7.11 32.97
C HIS A 4 11.07 -6.75 31.68
N TRP A 5 11.52 -7.77 30.95
CA TRP A 5 11.83 -7.59 29.54
C TRP A 5 10.51 -7.41 28.84
N SER A 6 10.18 -6.17 28.48
CA SER A 6 9.12 -5.90 27.52
C SER A 6 9.55 -6.56 26.21
N HIS A 7 9.13 -7.80 25.98
CA HIS A 7 9.03 -8.30 24.62
C HIS A 7 8.17 -7.29 23.89
N ALA A 8 8.78 -6.45 23.05
CA ALA A 8 8.04 -5.70 22.07
C ALA A 8 7.19 -6.74 21.34
N ARG A 9 5.86 -6.71 21.57
CA ARG A 9 4.95 -7.69 21.01
C ARG A 9 5.05 -7.51 19.50
N GLN A 10 5.78 -8.41 18.83
CA GLN A 10 5.89 -8.35 17.38
C GLN A 10 4.48 -8.46 16.81
N ARG A 11 4.05 -7.45 16.05
CA ARG A 11 2.73 -7.42 15.43
C ARG A 11 2.68 -8.48 14.35
N ARG A 12 1.70 -9.39 14.40
CA ARG A 12 1.50 -10.35 13.32
C ARG A 12 0.81 -9.65 12.17
N VAL A 13 1.30 -9.90 10.97
CA VAL A 13 0.81 -9.29 9.73
C VAL A 13 0.68 -10.38 8.69
N VAL A 14 -0.49 -10.46 8.05
CA VAL A 14 -0.67 -11.27 6.84
C VAL A 14 -0.34 -10.38 5.64
N VAL A 15 0.53 -10.86 4.77
CA VAL A 15 0.87 -10.18 3.51
C VAL A 15 0.48 -11.07 2.35
N LYS A 16 -0.42 -10.58 1.49
CA LYS A 16 -0.73 -11.21 0.21
C LYS A 16 -0.03 -10.44 -0.89
N VAL A 17 0.77 -11.14 -1.69
CA VAL A 17 1.51 -10.55 -2.81
C VAL A 17 0.98 -11.09 -4.12
N HIS A 18 0.77 -10.19 -5.09
CA HIS A 18 0.50 -10.54 -6.46
C HIS A 18 1.39 -9.73 -7.39
N ILE A 19 2.15 -10.41 -8.24
CA ILE A 19 3.04 -9.80 -9.24
C ILE A 19 2.35 -9.90 -10.60
N ALA A 20 1.71 -8.81 -11.02
CA ALA A 20 1.05 -8.73 -12.31
C ALA A 20 2.09 -8.43 -13.40
N ARG A 21 1.97 -9.11 -14.55
CA ARG A 21 2.80 -8.84 -15.74
C ARG A 21 1.97 -8.06 -16.75
N ALA A 22 2.63 -7.16 -17.48
CA ALA A 22 1.99 -6.52 -18.63
C ALA A 22 1.58 -7.60 -19.65
N GLY A 23 0.27 -7.68 -19.94
CA GLY A 23 -0.27 -8.60 -20.94
C GLY A 23 -0.26 -8.00 -22.36
N PRO A 24 -0.94 -8.63 -23.34
CA PRO A 24 -1.06 -8.10 -24.70
C PRO A 24 -1.68 -6.69 -24.77
N ALA A 25 -2.54 -6.35 -23.81
CA ALA A 25 -3.13 -5.02 -23.65
C ALA A 25 -2.20 -3.99 -22.97
N GLY A 26 -0.95 -4.37 -22.67
CA GLY A 26 0.02 -3.53 -21.99
C GLY A 26 -0.43 -3.10 -20.60
N ASN A 27 0.02 -1.91 -20.19
CA ASN A 27 -0.21 -1.37 -18.85
C ASN A 27 -1.59 -0.74 -18.63
N ALA A 28 -2.47 -0.78 -19.65
CA ALA A 28 -3.88 -0.41 -19.50
C ALA A 28 -4.60 -1.26 -18.43
N ALA A 29 -4.20 -2.53 -18.26
CA ALA A 29 -4.73 -3.39 -17.21
C ALA A 29 -4.30 -2.96 -15.79
N PHE A 30 -3.17 -2.26 -15.65
CA PHE A 30 -2.72 -1.71 -14.37
C PHE A 30 -3.54 -0.47 -13.99
N ALA A 31 -3.81 0.41 -14.94
CA ALA A 31 -4.67 1.57 -14.73
C ALA A 31 -6.08 1.18 -14.26
N ARG A 32 -6.66 0.14 -14.88
CA ARG A 32 -7.98 -0.38 -14.47
C ARG A 32 -8.00 -0.89 -13.03
N HIS A 33 -6.92 -1.52 -12.58
CA HIS A 33 -6.83 -1.99 -11.20
C HIS A 33 -6.71 -0.84 -10.19
N LEU A 34 -6.00 0.24 -10.56
CA LEU A 34 -5.92 1.42 -9.72
C LEU A 34 -7.29 2.09 -9.54
N SER A 35 -8.07 2.19 -10.63
CA SER A 35 -9.45 2.67 -10.56
C SER A 35 -10.35 1.82 -9.67
N TYR A 36 -10.09 0.51 -9.60
CA TYR A 36 -10.82 -0.41 -8.71
C TYR A 36 -10.51 -0.12 -7.24
N ILE A 37 -9.23 -0.07 -6.84
CA ILE A 37 -8.87 0.18 -5.43
C ILE A 37 -9.25 1.61 -5.00
N HIS A 38 -9.20 2.59 -5.90
CA HIS A 38 -9.66 3.95 -5.59
C HIS A 38 -11.19 4.06 -5.47
N ARG A 39 -11.95 3.11 -6.01
CA ARG A 39 -13.42 3.06 -5.85
C ARG A 39 -13.83 2.26 -4.61
N GLU A 40 -13.11 1.19 -4.30
CA GLU A 40 -13.40 0.29 -3.18
C GLU A 40 -12.71 0.67 -1.88
N GLY A 41 -11.74 1.58 -1.91
CA GLY A 41 -11.30 2.23 -0.69
C GLY A 41 -12.52 2.82 0.01
N THR A 42 -12.71 2.45 1.26
CA THR A 42 -13.70 3.06 2.14
C THR A 42 -12.96 3.54 3.37
N ASP A 43 -13.04 4.84 3.64
CA ASP A 43 -12.61 5.34 4.95
C ASP A 43 -13.57 4.83 6.04
N ARG A 44 -13.27 5.15 7.31
CA ARG A 44 -14.11 4.73 8.44
C ARG A 44 -15.57 5.19 8.35
N ASP A 45 -15.85 6.22 7.56
CA ASP A 45 -17.15 6.84 7.41
C ASP A 45 -17.86 6.42 6.11
N GLY A 46 -17.29 5.48 5.35
CA GLY A 46 -17.86 4.95 4.11
C GLY A 46 -17.66 5.84 2.89
N HIS A 47 -16.83 6.88 2.99
CA HIS A 47 -16.48 7.71 1.84
C HIS A 47 -15.41 7.03 0.99
N ARG A 48 -15.34 7.44 -0.28
CA ARG A 48 -14.37 6.96 -1.24
C ARG A 48 -12.95 7.15 -0.71
N GLY A 49 -12.20 6.06 -0.63
CA GLY A 49 -10.86 6.04 -0.07
C GLY A 49 -9.90 6.90 -0.90
N THR A 50 -9.32 7.89 -0.23
CA THR A 50 -8.29 8.74 -0.80
C THR A 50 -7.02 7.92 -0.98
N LEU A 51 -6.52 7.88 -2.22
CA LEU A 51 -5.20 7.30 -2.48
C LEU A 51 -4.16 8.15 -1.76
N TYR A 52 -3.10 7.52 -1.27
CA TYR A 52 -1.95 8.21 -0.73
C TYR A 52 -0.67 7.54 -1.18
N ASP A 53 0.42 8.31 -1.15
CA ASP A 53 1.78 7.84 -1.35
C ASP A 53 2.64 8.23 -0.14
N ARG A 54 3.95 8.26 -0.36
CA ARG A 54 4.92 8.67 0.66
C ARG A 54 4.74 10.12 1.14
N ASP A 55 4.34 11.03 0.27
CA ASP A 55 4.43 12.48 0.48
C ASP A 55 3.07 13.05 0.88
N GLY A 56 1.97 12.40 0.48
CA GLY A 56 0.65 12.93 0.78
C GLY A 56 -0.49 12.11 0.21
N GLU A 57 -1.63 12.77 0.13
CA GLU A 57 -2.77 12.29 -0.64
C GLU A 57 -2.48 12.43 -2.15
N VAL A 58 -2.93 11.45 -2.91
CA VAL A 58 -2.82 11.39 -4.36
C VAL A 58 -4.19 11.63 -4.94
N SER A 59 -4.42 12.86 -5.37
CA SER A 59 -5.68 13.27 -6.01
C SER A 59 -5.79 12.85 -7.48
N ASP A 60 -4.66 12.55 -8.13
CA ASP A 60 -4.61 12.21 -9.55
C ASP A 60 -3.88 10.88 -9.80
N ALA A 61 -4.67 9.81 -9.82
CA ALA A 61 -4.22 8.46 -10.15
C ALA A 61 -3.66 8.33 -11.59
N THR A 62 -4.01 9.27 -12.49
CA THR A 62 -3.56 9.26 -13.88
C THR A 62 -2.06 9.51 -13.95
N LYS A 63 -1.54 10.48 -13.18
CA LYS A 63 -0.11 10.78 -13.12
C LYS A 63 0.73 9.59 -12.65
N PHE A 64 0.21 8.78 -11.73
CA PHE A 64 0.89 7.55 -11.32
C PHE A 64 0.92 6.52 -12.47
N ASN A 65 -0.21 6.32 -13.15
CA ASN A 65 -0.28 5.41 -14.29
C ASN A 65 0.64 5.83 -15.46
N GLU A 66 0.80 7.13 -15.69
CA GLU A 66 1.72 7.66 -16.70
C GLU A 66 3.17 7.32 -16.38
N ARG A 67 3.60 7.47 -15.11
CA ARG A 67 4.96 7.08 -14.68
C ARG A 67 5.19 5.58 -14.76
N ALA A 68 4.16 4.79 -14.44
CA ALA A 68 4.21 3.32 -14.51
C ALA A 68 3.98 2.75 -15.93
N ARG A 69 3.86 3.60 -16.96
CA ARG A 69 3.43 3.18 -18.31
C ARG A 69 4.37 2.16 -18.97
N ASP A 70 5.65 2.18 -18.63
CA ASP A 70 6.65 1.27 -19.21
C ASP A 70 7.06 0.13 -18.26
N ASP A 71 6.40 0.03 -17.09
CA ASP A 71 6.71 -1.02 -16.12
C ASP A 71 6.36 -2.39 -16.68
N ARG A 72 7.34 -3.30 -16.65
CA ARG A 72 7.15 -4.68 -17.08
C ARG A 72 6.30 -5.48 -16.09
N ARG A 73 6.23 -5.02 -14.83
CA ARG A 73 5.57 -5.69 -13.71
C ARG A 73 4.97 -4.68 -12.76
N GLN A 74 3.76 -4.95 -12.28
CA GLN A 74 3.14 -4.24 -11.17
C GLN A 74 3.10 -5.15 -9.94
N PHE A 75 3.67 -4.69 -8.83
CA PHE A 75 3.63 -5.39 -7.56
C PHE A 75 2.42 -4.90 -6.77
N ARG A 76 1.60 -5.85 -6.31
CA ARG A 76 0.40 -5.57 -5.52
C ARG A 76 0.54 -6.28 -4.19
N LEU A 77 0.41 -5.50 -3.12
CA LEU A 77 0.50 -5.99 -1.76
C LEU A 77 -0.81 -5.68 -1.05
N ILE A 78 -1.34 -6.67 -0.34
CA ILE A 78 -2.36 -6.47 0.68
C ILE A 78 -1.70 -6.78 2.00
N VAL A 79 -1.67 -5.79 2.89
CA VAL A 79 -1.03 -5.87 4.19
C VAL A 79 -2.12 -5.79 5.25
N SER A 80 -2.29 -6.87 6.00
CA SER A 80 -3.36 -7.01 6.99
C SER A 80 -2.76 -7.31 8.36
N PRO A 81 -2.47 -6.26 9.15
CA PRO A 81 -2.09 -6.43 10.54
C PRO A 81 -3.24 -6.99 11.36
N GLU A 82 -2.95 -7.90 12.28
CA GLU A 82 -3.99 -8.56 13.11
C GLU A 82 -4.78 -7.59 13.99
N ASP A 83 -4.20 -6.43 14.32
CA ASP A 83 -4.76 -5.38 15.16
C ASP A 83 -5.18 -4.14 14.37
N SER A 84 -5.38 -4.24 13.05
CA SER A 84 -5.73 -3.10 12.17
C SER A 84 -6.92 -2.27 12.68
N GLY A 85 -7.95 -2.93 13.24
CA GLY A 85 -9.11 -2.25 13.83
C GLY A 85 -8.79 -1.39 15.05
N GLN A 86 -7.68 -1.67 15.75
CA GLN A 86 -7.19 -0.90 16.91
C GLN A 86 -6.14 0.15 16.49
N MET A 87 -5.64 0.10 15.25
CA MET A 87 -4.64 1.03 14.78
C MET A 87 -5.27 2.40 14.55
N LYS A 88 -4.67 3.41 15.18
CA LYS A 88 -5.10 4.81 15.05
C LYS A 88 -4.80 5.37 13.67
N ASP A 89 -3.70 4.91 13.05
CA ASP A 89 -3.21 5.43 11.79
C ASP A 89 -2.59 4.31 10.93
N LEU A 90 -3.39 3.78 9.99
CA LEU A 90 -2.93 2.80 9.00
C LEU A 90 -2.01 3.44 7.94
N THR A 91 -2.19 4.73 7.65
CA THR A 91 -1.36 5.46 6.67
C THR A 91 0.08 5.57 7.17
N ALA A 92 0.30 5.98 8.42
CA ALA A 92 1.62 6.04 9.02
C ALA A 92 2.29 4.67 9.07
N PHE A 93 1.55 3.61 9.39
CA PHE A 93 2.06 2.25 9.36
C PHE A 93 2.51 1.83 7.96
N THR A 94 1.67 2.04 6.94
CA THR A 94 2.01 1.70 5.55
C THR A 94 3.22 2.50 5.06
N ARG A 95 3.32 3.79 5.39
CA ARG A 95 4.49 4.61 5.04
C ARG A 95 5.78 4.08 5.68
N ALA A 96 5.75 3.73 6.97
CA ALA A 96 6.90 3.15 7.65
C ALA A 96 7.31 1.79 7.04
N LEU A 97 6.33 0.96 6.65
CA LEU A 97 6.58 -0.30 5.95
C LEU A 97 7.27 -0.06 4.60
N MET A 98 6.76 0.88 3.80
CA MET A 98 7.31 1.17 2.48
C MET A 98 8.68 1.86 2.56
N GLU A 99 8.92 2.70 3.57
CA GLU A 99 10.24 3.27 3.85
C GLU A 99 11.26 2.17 4.16
N GLN A 100 10.89 1.18 4.98
CA GLN A 100 11.76 0.03 5.26
C GLN A 100 12.00 -0.80 3.99
N ALA A 101 10.96 -1.06 3.19
CA ALA A 101 11.10 -1.78 1.92
C ALA A 101 12.06 -1.07 0.95
N GLU A 102 12.00 0.26 0.85
CA GLU A 102 12.94 1.05 0.04
C GLU A 102 14.39 0.91 0.51
N LYS A 103 14.62 0.90 1.84
CA LYS A 103 15.94 0.67 2.43
C LYS A 103 16.46 -0.72 2.12
N ASP A 104 15.62 -1.74 2.30
CA ASP A 104 16.00 -3.15 2.08
C ASP A 104 16.30 -3.43 0.61
N LEU A 105 15.52 -2.84 -0.30
CA LEU A 105 15.72 -2.95 -1.76
C LEU A 105 16.81 -2.02 -2.30
N ARG A 106 17.27 -1.06 -1.50
CA ARG A 106 18.23 0.00 -1.90
C ARG A 106 17.78 0.77 -3.14
N GLN A 107 16.47 0.97 -3.27
CA GLN A 107 15.85 1.60 -4.42
C GLN A 107 14.62 2.38 -3.97
N ARG A 108 14.41 3.56 -4.54
CA ARG A 108 13.15 4.29 -4.34
C ARG A 108 12.02 3.59 -5.07
N LEU A 109 10.91 3.39 -4.36
CA LEU A 109 9.69 2.82 -4.91
C LEU A 109 8.72 3.96 -5.26
N ASP A 110 8.07 3.85 -6.41
CA ASP A 110 6.87 4.64 -6.75
C ASP A 110 5.66 3.77 -6.42
N TRP A 111 4.85 4.20 -5.46
CA TRP A 111 3.74 3.41 -4.94
C TRP A 111 2.58 4.31 -4.52
N VAL A 112 1.39 3.74 -4.58
CA VAL A 112 0.16 4.33 -4.07
C VAL A 112 -0.58 3.27 -3.26
N ALA A 113 -1.29 3.69 -2.22
CA ALA A 113 -2.06 2.82 -1.34
C ALA A 113 -3.40 3.45 -0.97
N VAL A 114 -4.28 2.60 -0.46
CA VAL A 114 -5.56 2.98 0.15
C VAL A 114 -5.77 2.11 1.38
N ASN A 115 -6.39 2.66 2.42
CA ASN A 115 -6.72 1.91 3.62
C ASN A 115 -8.11 1.29 3.48
N HIS A 116 -8.27 0.11 4.07
CA HIS A 116 -9.57 -0.52 4.30
C HIS A 116 -9.72 -0.72 5.82
N HIS A 117 -10.87 -0.32 6.37
CA HIS A 117 -11.22 -0.46 7.78
C HIS A 117 -12.31 -1.53 7.98
#